data_AF-A0A931YCU2-F1
#
_entry.id   AF-A0A931YCU2-F1
#
_cell.length_a   1.000
_cell.length_b   1.000
_cell.length_c   1.000
_cell.angle_alpha   90.00
_cell.angle_beta   90.00
_cell.angle_gamma   90.00
#
_symmetry.space_group_name_H-M   'P 1'
#
loop_
_entity.id
_entity.type
_entity.pdbx_description
1 polymer ?
#
loop_
_entity_poly.entity_id
_entity_poly.type
_entity_poly.pdbx_seq_one_letter_code
_entity_poly.pdbx_strand_id
1 'polypeptide(L)'
;MNDVIVKNYGVSFGQSFPGIIFISALLLVVLIVMAWRDRKVSLWLVVLGGGLNLIERLFFGYVRDYWKIPGISLYNNINDWLIFGGVAWYILEKLKEKK
;
A
#
# COMPACT_ATOMS: atom_id res chain seq x y z
N MET A 1 14.39 -19.05 8.48
CA MET A 1 14.28 -17.78 9.23
C MET A 1 12.98 -17.87 10.00
N ASN A 2 12.97 -17.63 11.31
CA ASN A 2 11.69 -17.45 12.01
C ASN A 2 11.14 -16.12 11.52
N ASP A 3 10.08 -16.16 10.71
CA ASP A 3 9.47 -14.94 10.18
C ASP A 3 8.84 -14.16 11.36
N VAL A 4 9.52 -13.10 11.77
CA VAL A 4 9.02 -12.20 12.81
C VAL A 4 7.86 -11.41 12.22
N ILE A 5 6.64 -11.71 12.67
CA ILE A 5 5.46 -10.92 12.32
C ILE A 5 5.39 -9.69 13.22
N VAL A 6 5.64 -8.53 12.64
CA VAL A 6 5.51 -7.21 13.28
C VAL A 6 4.10 -6.68 13.03
N LYS A 7 3.43 -6.23 14.11
CA LYS A 7 2.09 -5.64 14.03
C LYS A 7 2.19 -4.14 13.79
N ASN A 8 1.72 -3.67 12.65
CA ASN A 8 1.74 -2.27 12.27
C ASN A 8 0.35 -1.64 12.41
N TYR A 9 0.17 -0.84 13.47
CA TYR A 9 -1.07 -0.11 13.76
C TYR A 9 -1.14 1.26 13.06
N GLY A 10 -0.11 1.61 12.30
CA GLY A 10 0.04 2.90 11.63
C GLY A 10 -0.01 2.80 10.11
N VAL A 11 0.43 3.88 9.47
CA VAL A 11 0.89 3.91 8.08
C VAL A 11 2.39 3.53 8.04
N SER A 12 3.04 3.74 6.89
CA SER A 12 4.49 3.60 6.76
C SER A 12 5.23 4.34 7.88
N PHE A 13 6.38 3.79 8.32
CA PHE A 13 7.21 4.32 9.41
C PHE A 13 6.55 4.29 10.81
N GLY A 14 5.48 3.53 11.01
CA GLY A 14 4.86 3.33 12.33
C GLY A 14 4.06 4.52 12.85
N GLN A 15 3.78 5.51 12.00
CA GLN A 15 2.98 6.67 12.37
C GLN A 15 1.49 6.28 12.43
N SER A 16 0.83 6.51 13.56
CA SER A 16 -0.60 6.25 13.72
C SER A 16 -1.34 7.54 14.07
N PHE A 17 -2.53 7.71 13.52
CA PHE A 17 -3.40 8.84 13.80
C PHE A 17 -4.87 8.41 13.77
N PRO A 18 -5.75 9.10 14.53
CA PRO A 18 -7.18 8.84 14.48
C PRO A 18 -7.72 8.91 13.05
N GLY A 19 -8.54 7.93 12.67
CA GLY A 19 -9.20 7.91 11.37
C GLY A 19 -8.37 7.37 10.20
N ILE A 20 -7.21 6.75 10.46
CA ILE A 20 -6.39 6.09 9.43
C ILE A 20 -7.18 5.13 8.53
N ILE A 21 -8.14 4.39 9.10
CA ILE A 21 -9.02 3.47 8.35
C ILE A 21 -9.91 4.25 7.37
N PHE A 22 -10.55 5.33 7.83
CA PHE A 22 -11.41 6.16 6.99
C PHE A 22 -10.62 6.84 5.86
N ILE A 23 -9.45 7.38 6.17
CA ILE A 23 -8.56 8.00 5.18
C ILE A 23 -8.09 6.96 4.15
N SER A 24 -7.69 5.78 4.61
CA SER A 24 -7.27 4.68 3.72
C SER A 24 -8.41 4.22 2.81
N ALA A 25 -9.64 4.09 3.35
CA ALA A 25 -10.82 3.73 2.57
C ALA A 25 -11.18 4.80 1.54
N LEU A 26 -11.13 6.09 1.91
CA LEU A 26 -11.38 7.19 0.99
C LEU A 26 -10.35 7.22 -0.15
N LEU A 27 -9.07 7.11 0.17
CA LEU A 27 -8.00 7.05 -0.84
C LEU A 27 -8.17 5.84 -1.76
N LEU A 28 -8.55 4.68 -1.21
CA LEU A 28 -8.80 3.48 -2.01
C LEU A 28 -9.96 3.70 -3.00
N VAL A 29 -11.05 4.35 -2.58
CA VAL A 29 -12.17 4.69 -3.47
C VAL A 29 -11.70 5.62 -4.60
N VAL A 30 -10.92 6.66 -4.28
CA VAL A 30 -10.35 7.57 -5.29
C VAL A 30 -9.48 6.81 -6.28
N LEU A 31 -8.61 5.91 -5.80
CA LEU A 31 -7.74 5.10 -6.64
C LEU A 31 -8.53 4.11 -7.52
N ILE A 32 -9.61 3.52 -7.02
CA ILE A 32 -10.51 2.65 -7.81
C ILE A 32 -11.12 3.47 -8.96
N VAL A 33 -11.66 4.65 -8.66
CA VAL A 33 -12.24 5.54 -9.69
C VAL A 33 -11.19 5.92 -10.74
N MET A 34 -9.98 6.27 -10.32
CA MET A 34 -8.88 6.58 -11.24
C MET A 34 -8.46 5.36 -12.07
N ALA A 35 -8.33 4.18 -11.45
CA ALA A 35 -7.96 2.95 -12.13
C ALA A 35 -9.00 2.53 -13.19
N TRP A 36 -10.29 2.72 -12.88
CA TRP A 36 -11.39 2.49 -13.82
C TRP A 36 -11.37 3.47 -14.99
N ARG A 37 -11.21 4.76 -14.69
CA ARG A 37 -11.21 5.83 -15.70
C ARG A 37 -10.02 5.72 -16.65
N ASP A 38 -8.81 5.58 -16.09
CA ASP A 38 -7.56 5.64 -16.85
C ASP A 38 -7.16 4.29 -17.44
N ARG A 39 -7.83 3.19 -17.02
CA ARG A 39 -7.56 1.80 -17.41
C ARG A 39 -6.08 1.39 -17.29
N LYS A 40 -5.38 1.94 -16.30
CA LYS A 40 -3.96 1.66 -16.05
C LYS A 40 -3.79 0.50 -15.08
N VAL A 41 -3.04 -0.51 -15.49
CA VAL A 41 -2.69 -1.67 -14.65
C VAL A 41 -1.88 -1.24 -13.43
N SER A 42 -1.03 -0.22 -13.57
CA SER A 42 -0.25 0.37 -12.48
C SER A 42 -1.12 0.83 -11.31
N LEU A 43 -2.25 1.50 -11.57
CA LEU A 43 -3.21 1.93 -10.54
C LEU A 43 -3.92 0.74 -9.89
N TRP A 44 -4.21 -0.31 -10.66
CA TRP A 44 -4.81 -1.53 -10.12
C TRP A 44 -3.91 -2.29 -9.15
N LEU A 45 -2.58 -2.24 -9.35
CA LEU A 45 -1.63 -2.77 -8.38
C LEU A 45 -1.69 -2.02 -7.05
N VAL A 46 -1.79 -0.68 -7.10
CA VAL A 46 -1.93 0.16 -5.90
C VAL A 46 -3.26 -0.14 -5.19
N VAL A 47 -4.36 -0.27 -5.94
CA VAL A 47 -5.68 -0.64 -5.39
C VAL A 47 -5.62 -2.00 -4.72
N LEU A 48 -4.99 -3.00 -5.35
CA LEU A 48 -4.89 -4.34 -4.79
C LEU A 48 -4.09 -4.34 -3.48
N GLY A 49 -2.88 -3.76 -3.47
CA GLY A 49 -2.06 -3.69 -2.26
C GLY A 49 -2.71 -2.85 -1.16
N GLY A 50 -3.26 -1.68 -1.49
CA GLY A 50 -3.96 -0.82 -0.54
C GLY A 50 -5.22 -1.48 0.04
N GLY A 51 -5.98 -2.17 -0.80
CA GLY A 51 -7.18 -2.92 -0.40
C GLY A 51 -6.86 -4.07 0.54
N LEU A 52 -5.83 -4.86 0.27
CA LEU A 52 -5.39 -5.94 1.14
C LEU A 52 -4.91 -5.42 2.51
N ASN A 53 -4.12 -4.35 2.55
CA ASN A 53 -3.72 -3.71 3.80
C ASN A 53 -4.93 -3.15 4.58
N LEU A 54 -5.91 -2.56 3.90
CA LEU A 54 -7.13 -2.08 4.53
C LEU A 54 -7.97 -3.23 5.11
N ILE A 55 -8.11 -4.34 4.37
CA ILE A 55 -8.77 -5.56 4.85
C ILE A 55 -8.09 -6.04 6.14
N GLU A 56 -6.75 -6.16 6.17
CA GLU A 56 -6.05 -6.56 7.39
C GLU A 56 -6.34 -5.63 8.58
N ARG A 57 -6.34 -4.31 8.36
CA ARG A 57 -6.71 -3.35 9.41
C ARG A 57 -8.14 -3.52 9.90
N LEU A 58 -9.09 -3.82 9.01
CA LEU A 58 -10.50 -4.01 9.38
C LEU A 58 -10.72 -5.30 10.19
N PHE A 59 -10.00 -6.39 9.86
CA PHE A 59 -10.16 -7.68 10.53
C PHE A 59 -9.31 -7.82 11.80
N PHE A 60 -8.08 -7.30 11.80
CA PHE A 60 -7.12 -7.50 12.88
C PHE A 60 -6.81 -6.23 13.68
N GLY A 61 -7.18 -5.05 13.19
CA GLY A 61 -6.80 -3.76 13.78
C GLY A 61 -5.36 -3.32 13.44
N TYR A 62 -4.62 -4.11 12.65
CA TYR A 62 -3.25 -3.83 12.24
C TYR A 62 -2.92 -4.50 10.90
N VAL A 63 -1.84 -4.04 10.26
CA VAL A 63 -1.20 -4.70 9.12
C VAL A 63 -0.08 -5.61 9.62
N ARG A 64 0.08 -6.78 9.00
CA ARG A 64 1.17 -7.72 9.35
C ARG A 64 2.36 -7.46 8.44
N ASP A 65 3.46 -7.02 9.03
CA ASP A 65 4.74 -6.82 8.33
C ASP A 65 5.68 -7.97 8.71
N TYR A 66 6.28 -8.64 7.72
CA TYR A 66 7.07 -9.87 7.95
C TYR A 66 8.42 -9.89 7.23
N TRP A 67 8.66 -8.96 6.29
CA TRP A 67 9.96 -8.83 5.63
C TRP A 67 10.73 -7.65 6.20
N LYS A 68 11.90 -7.94 6.79
CA LYS A 68 12.83 -6.91 7.24
C LYS A 68 13.55 -6.31 6.03
N ILE A 69 13.50 -4.99 5.89
CA ILE A 69 14.23 -4.28 4.84
C ILE A 69 15.73 -4.27 5.21
N PRO A 70 16.64 -4.78 4.36
CA PRO A 70 18.07 -4.77 4.65
C PRO A 70 18.61 -3.35 4.88
N GLY A 71 19.48 -3.18 5.88
CA GLY A 71 20.14 -1.90 6.16
C GLY A 71 19.32 -0.89 6.96
N ILE A 72 18.03 -1.14 7.24
CA ILE A 72 17.19 -0.28 8.08
C ILE A 72 16.32 -1.09 9.05
N SER A 73 15.84 -0.44 10.12
CA SER A 73 14.99 -1.07 11.13
C SER A 73 13.49 -1.00 10.77
N LEU A 74 13.15 -1.27 9.51
CA LEU A 74 11.77 -1.29 9.02
C LEU A 74 11.38 -2.68 8.51
N TYR A 75 10.10 -3.00 8.68
CA TYR A 75 9.48 -4.19 8.12
C TYR A 75 8.42 -3.78 7.10
N ASN A 76 8.17 -4.65 6.14
CA ASN A 76 7.11 -4.49 5.16
C ASN A 76 6.45 -5.84 4.85
N ASN A 77 5.46 -5.81 3.98
CA ASN A 77 4.79 -7.00 3.46
C ASN A 77 4.67 -6.98 1.93
N ILE A 78 4.05 -8.01 1.36
CA ILE A 78 3.81 -8.09 -0.09
C ILE A 78 2.90 -6.97 -0.60
N ASN A 79 1.93 -6.52 0.21
CA ASN A 79 0.99 -5.48 -0.17
C ASN A 79 1.71 -4.13 -0.37
N ASP A 80 2.73 -3.84 0.45
CA ASP A 80 3.57 -2.65 0.30
C ASP A 80 4.37 -2.68 -1.01
N TRP A 81 4.83 -3.86 -1.44
CA TRP A 81 5.50 -4.01 -2.74
C TRP A 81 4.56 -3.84 -3.92
N LEU A 82 3.30 -4.27 -3.80
CA LEU A 82 2.27 -4.01 -4.82
C LEU A 82 1.99 -2.50 -4.95
N ILE A 83 1.87 -1.80 -3.81
CA ILE A 83 1.71 -0.34 -3.77
C ILE A 83 2.93 0.35 -4.38
N PHE A 84 4.13 0.02 -3.92
CA PHE A 84 5.37 0.62 -4.39
C PHE A 84 5.58 0.41 -5.90
N GLY A 85 5.44 -0.84 -6.36
CA GLY A 85 5.57 -1.18 -7.77
C GLY A 85 4.51 -0.51 -8.65
N GLY A 86 3.26 -0.47 -8.19
CA GLY A 86 2.18 0.23 -8.87
C GLY A 86 2.43 1.72 -9.02
N VAL A 87 2.86 2.40 -7.95
CA VAL A 87 3.21 3.83 -7.99
C VAL A 87 4.41 4.09 -8.89
N ALA A 88 5.49 3.31 -8.76
CA ALA A 88 6.68 3.45 -9.58
C ALA A 88 6.35 3.27 -11.07
N TRP A 89 5.56 2.27 -11.42
CA TRP A 89 5.10 2.06 -12.80
C TRP A 89 4.21 3.21 -13.27
N TYR A 90 3.24 3.67 -12.48
CA TYR A 90 2.38 4.79 -12.86
C TYR A 90 3.18 6.07 -13.15
N ILE A 91 4.22 6.35 -12.35
CA ILE A 91 5.15 7.47 -12.60
C ILE A 91 5.86 7.29 -13.95
N LEU A 92 6.37 6.10 -14.25
CA LEU A 92 7.02 5.82 -15.53
C LEU A 92 6.07 5.98 -16.73
N GLU A 93 4.80 5.56 -16.60
CA GLU A 93 3.77 5.78 -17.63
C GLU A 93 3.57 7.28 -17.88
N LYS A 94 3.44 8.08 -16.81
CA LYS A 94 3.24 9.53 -16.92
C LYS A 94 4.46 10.26 -17.49
N LEU A 95 5.67 9.80 -17.18
CA LEU A 95 6.89 10.36 -17.78
C LEU A 95 7.01 10.03 -19.27
N LYS A 96 6.50 8.88 -19.72
CA LYS A 96 6.46 8.50 -21.13
C LYS A 96 5.39 9.28 -21.92
N GLU A 97 4.22 9.52 -21.32
CA GLU A 97 3.13 10.29 -21.95
C GLU A 97 3.47 11.78 -22.17
N LYS A 98 4.45 12.32 -21.42
CA LYS A 98 4.90 13.71 -21.55
C LYS A 98 5.99 13.92 -22.60
N LYS A 99 6.57 12.84 -23.15
CA LYS A 99 7.56 12.90 -24.23
C LYS A 99 6.84 12.77 -25.57
#